data_AF-A0A7S1S439-F1
#
_entry.id   AF-A0A7S1S439-F1
#
_cell.length_a   1.000
_cell.length_b   1.000
_cell.length_c   1.000
_cell.angle_alpha   90.00
_cell.angle_beta   90.00
_cell.angle_gamma   90.00
#
_symmetry.space_group_name_H-M   'P 1'
#
loop_
_entity.id
_entity.type
_entity.pdbx_description
1 polymer ?
#
loop_
_entity_poly.entity_id
_entity_poly.type
_entity_poly.pdbx_seq_one_letter_code
_entity_poly.pdbx_strand_id
1 'polypeptide(L)'
;FKAVIENEGPGNAHQVMILHVLQALQRLERASDRRPAERRGVPASIVVKLTPDSFALCHRGGADEGSQTWSHFQIVRLFREYRIESKRGNRIDLEAPLVNLVHVFHSCASSDRTTLRLANGQDGRPILGFEFSLTGNVADHRVEQEVPVRVIPEQEADLICEPALPEPEYQIELPPSLQRLKNVLEKMRAVGAQHVAVEAAQETSANAGANAGSLTSIARAWLRLTAEAELVSIASTFPSLALVMEGKKTPSPEGPVRLILSLRRLGEVLAAFQQVCAEAHIACVLEDRALVIYALLPQSLGSLISYTPAVTL
;
A
#
# COMPACT_ATOMS: atom_id res chain seq x y z
N PHE A 1 3.01 -2.30 -25.20
CA PHE A 1 3.32 -1.44 -24.03
C PHE A 1 4.82 -1.22 -23.96
N LYS A 2 5.26 0.03 -23.83
CA LYS A 2 6.64 0.44 -23.57
C LYS A 2 6.62 1.63 -22.61
N ALA A 3 7.44 1.61 -21.57
CA ALA A 3 7.61 2.74 -20.67
C ALA A 3 9.08 2.93 -20.29
N VAL A 4 9.45 4.14 -19.88
CA VAL A 4 10.82 4.47 -19.47
C VAL A 4 10.76 5.25 -18.16
N ILE A 5 11.47 4.73 -17.16
CA ILE A 5 11.74 5.41 -15.90
C ILE A 5 13.11 6.05 -15.99
N GLU A 6 13.20 7.31 -15.58
CA GLU A 6 14.48 8.01 -15.42
C GLU A 6 14.58 8.64 -14.04
N ASN A 7 15.78 8.56 -13.47
CA ASN A 7 16.13 9.17 -12.19
C ASN A 7 16.82 10.50 -12.45
N GLU A 8 16.08 11.61 -12.42
CA GLU A 8 16.66 12.94 -12.56
C GLU A 8 17.20 13.45 -11.21
N GLY A 9 18.50 13.28 -10.98
CA GLY A 9 19.23 13.92 -9.87
C GLY A 9 19.16 13.19 -8.51
N PRO A 10 19.92 13.69 -7.51
CA PRO A 10 19.98 13.08 -6.19
C PRO A 10 18.64 13.27 -5.46
N GLY A 11 17.84 12.20 -5.38
CA GLY A 11 16.57 12.17 -4.65
C GLY A 11 15.38 11.61 -5.44
N ASN A 12 15.47 11.56 -6.77
CA ASN A 12 14.43 10.98 -7.63
C ASN A 12 14.78 9.55 -7.98
N ALA A 13 14.71 8.64 -7.00
CA ALA A 13 14.97 7.22 -7.22
C ALA A 13 13.64 6.46 -7.42
N HIS A 14 12.99 6.68 -8.56
CA HIS A 14 11.68 6.11 -8.87
C HIS A 14 11.68 4.57 -8.82
N GLN A 15 12.74 3.94 -9.33
CA GLN A 15 12.95 2.49 -9.26
C GLN A 15 13.05 2.02 -7.80
N VAL A 16 13.73 2.78 -6.93
CA VAL A 16 13.83 2.47 -5.49
C VAL A 16 12.47 2.57 -4.82
N MET A 17 11.65 3.55 -5.18
CA MET A 17 10.30 3.65 -4.63
C MET A 17 9.39 2.49 -5.05
N ILE A 18 9.44 2.07 -6.32
CA ILE A 18 8.74 0.86 -6.76
C ILE A 18 9.27 -0.37 -6.03
N LEU A 19 10.59 -0.48 -5.84
CA LEU A 19 11.22 -1.57 -5.08
C LEU A 19 10.70 -1.62 -3.64
N HIS A 20 10.64 -0.49 -2.93
CA HIS A 20 10.11 -0.44 -1.57
C HIS A 20 8.64 -0.87 -1.50
N VAL A 21 7.82 -0.45 -2.47
CA VAL A 21 6.42 -0.92 -2.58
C VAL A 21 6.37 -2.42 -2.80
N LEU A 22 7.12 -2.96 -3.76
CA LEU A 22 7.17 -4.41 -4.03
C LEU A 22 7.66 -5.21 -2.82
N GLN A 23 8.63 -4.70 -2.06
CA GLN A 23 9.12 -5.30 -0.82
C GLN A 23 8.04 -5.31 0.28
N ALA A 24 7.29 -4.22 0.43
CA ALA A 24 6.16 -4.16 1.35
C ALA A 24 5.08 -5.19 0.99
N LEU A 25 4.74 -5.32 -0.30
CA LEU A 25 3.80 -6.33 -0.78
C LEU A 25 4.34 -7.76 -0.60
N GLN A 26 5.64 -7.98 -0.81
CA GLN A 26 6.28 -9.27 -0.55
C GLN A 26 6.25 -9.63 0.93
N ARG A 27 6.37 -8.65 1.82
CA ARG A 27 6.24 -8.84 3.26
C ARG A 27 4.82 -9.27 3.64
N LEU A 28 3.80 -8.60 3.10
CA LEU A 28 2.39 -8.97 3.32
C LEU A 28 2.09 -10.38 2.84
N GLU A 29 2.59 -10.73 1.66
CA GLU A 29 2.44 -12.07 1.10
C GLU A 29 3.06 -13.16 2.01
N ARG A 30 4.27 -12.92 2.53
CA ARG A 30 4.92 -13.86 3.45
C ARG A 30 4.19 -13.96 4.78
N ALA A 31 3.54 -12.89 5.22
CA ALA A 31 2.83 -12.87 6.49
C ALA A 31 1.46 -13.56 6.42
N SER A 32 0.84 -13.64 5.24
CA SER A 32 -0.43 -14.31 4.96
C SER A 32 -0.40 -15.84 5.12
N ASP A 33 0.51 -16.40 5.92
CA ASP A 33 0.72 -17.83 6.18
C ASP A 33 -0.57 -18.54 6.61
N ARG A 34 -1.29 -18.99 5.57
CA ARG A 34 -2.28 -20.07 5.45
C ARG A 34 -2.69 -20.13 3.96
N ARG A 35 -1.73 -20.30 3.05
CA ARG A 35 -2.10 -20.60 1.66
C ARG A 35 -2.98 -21.85 1.65
N PRO A 36 -4.18 -21.82 1.02
CA PRO A 36 -4.96 -23.02 0.77
C PRO A 36 -4.08 -24.10 0.16
N ALA A 37 -4.35 -25.38 0.43
CA ALA A 37 -3.51 -26.49 -0.05
C ALA A 37 -3.24 -26.43 -1.57
N GLU A 38 -4.20 -25.89 -2.33
CA GLU A 38 -4.14 -25.67 -3.78
C GLU A 38 -3.12 -24.62 -4.24
N ARG A 39 -2.73 -23.66 -3.37
CA ARG A 39 -1.73 -22.61 -3.66
C ARG A 39 -0.35 -22.91 -3.09
N ARG A 40 -0.15 -24.10 -2.49
CA ARG A 40 1.17 -24.54 -2.01
C ARG A 40 2.05 -24.86 -3.22
N GLY A 41 3.21 -24.20 -3.31
CA GLY A 41 4.19 -24.40 -4.39
C GLY A 41 4.03 -23.43 -5.59
N VAL A 42 2.92 -22.70 -5.72
CA VAL A 42 2.79 -21.64 -6.73
C VAL A 42 3.52 -20.38 -6.21
N PRO A 43 4.46 -19.79 -6.96
CA PRO A 43 5.13 -18.56 -6.53
C PRO A 43 4.10 -17.45 -6.35
N ALA A 44 4.30 -16.59 -5.34
CA ALA A 44 3.43 -15.46 -5.13
C ALA A 44 3.34 -14.59 -6.38
N SER A 45 2.13 -14.30 -6.83
CA SER A 45 1.89 -13.40 -7.94
C SER A 45 1.28 -12.09 -7.47
N ILE A 46 1.46 -11.07 -8.29
CA ILE A 46 0.83 -9.76 -8.13
C ILE A 46 0.20 -9.36 -9.45
N VAL A 47 -0.89 -8.61 -9.37
CA VAL A 47 -1.52 -8.04 -10.56
C VAL A 47 -0.93 -6.66 -10.84
N VAL A 48 -0.47 -6.45 -12.06
CA VAL A 48 0.02 -5.18 -12.59
C VAL A 48 -1.04 -4.63 -13.53
N LYS A 49 -1.64 -3.49 -13.18
CA LYS A 49 -2.60 -2.80 -14.04
C LYS A 49 -1.95 -1.64 -14.74
N LEU A 50 -2.09 -1.61 -16.06
CA LEU A 50 -1.55 -0.57 -16.93
C LEU A 50 -2.70 0.09 -17.69
N THR A 51 -2.83 1.40 -17.52
CA THR A 51 -3.79 2.24 -18.24
C THR A 51 -3.09 3.51 -18.74
N PRO A 52 -3.70 4.30 -19.64
CA PRO A 52 -3.10 5.57 -20.08
C PRO A 52 -2.75 6.52 -18.92
N ASP A 53 -3.53 6.48 -17.84
CA ASP A 53 -3.46 7.47 -16.76
C ASP A 53 -2.88 6.89 -15.45
N SER A 54 -2.81 5.56 -15.31
CA SER A 54 -2.35 4.92 -14.07
C SER A 54 -1.51 3.67 -14.29
N PHE A 55 -0.51 3.50 -13.42
CA PHE A 55 0.20 2.26 -13.18
C PHE A 55 -0.14 1.81 -11.77
N ALA A 56 -0.68 0.59 -11.62
CA ALA A 56 -1.08 0.09 -10.32
C ALA A 56 -0.56 -1.34 -10.08
N LEU A 57 -0.26 -1.64 -8.82
CA LEU A 57 0.04 -3.00 -8.37
C LEU A 57 -0.99 -3.42 -7.33
N CYS A 58 -1.58 -4.60 -7.49
CA CYS A 58 -2.60 -5.13 -6.60
C CYS A 58 -2.13 -6.47 -6.00
N HIS A 59 -2.01 -6.49 -4.68
CA HIS A 59 -1.76 -7.69 -3.89
C HIS A 59 -3.05 -8.18 -3.25
N ARG A 60 -3.34 -9.47 -3.45
CA ARG A 60 -4.54 -10.16 -2.95
C ARG A 60 -4.22 -11.21 -1.88
N GLY A 61 -3.01 -11.22 -1.30
CA GLY A 61 -2.60 -12.16 -0.26
C GLY A 61 -3.21 -11.84 1.10
N GLY A 62 -4.52 -11.66 1.11
CA GLY A 62 -5.39 -11.52 2.27
C GLY A 62 -6.82 -11.97 1.94
N ALA A 63 -7.04 -12.66 0.81
CA ALA A 63 -8.35 -13.08 0.33
C ALA A 63 -9.15 -13.90 1.36
N ASP A 64 -8.48 -14.68 2.21
CA ASP A 64 -9.12 -15.46 3.28
C ASP A 64 -9.67 -14.56 4.41
N GLU A 65 -9.08 -13.37 4.61
CA GLU A 65 -9.52 -12.35 5.57
C GLU A 65 -10.17 -11.14 4.87
N GLY A 66 -10.41 -11.20 3.56
CA GLY A 66 -10.96 -10.12 2.74
C GLY A 66 -10.05 -8.89 2.53
N SER A 67 -8.82 -8.89 3.05
CA SER A 67 -7.92 -7.74 2.96
C SER A 67 -7.24 -7.64 1.60
N GLN A 68 -7.15 -6.41 1.07
CA GLN A 68 -6.51 -6.10 -0.21
C GLN A 68 -5.52 -4.96 -0.06
N THR A 69 -4.43 -4.99 -0.83
CA THR A 69 -3.46 -3.89 -0.86
C THR A 69 -3.19 -3.47 -2.29
N TRP A 70 -3.30 -2.16 -2.53
CA TRP A 70 -3.19 -1.54 -3.84
C TRP A 70 -2.13 -0.45 -3.80
N SER A 71 -1.33 -0.35 -4.84
CA SER A 71 -0.44 0.80 -5.04
C SER A 71 -0.80 1.47 -6.35
N HIS A 72 -0.83 2.79 -6.35
CA HIS A 72 -1.07 3.62 -7.52
C HIS A 72 0.11 4.52 -7.72
N PHE A 73 0.55 4.66 -8.97
CA PHE A 73 1.59 5.58 -9.38
C PHE A 73 1.06 6.49 -10.48
N GLN A 74 1.41 7.78 -10.39
CA GLN A 74 1.08 8.78 -11.37
C GLN A 74 1.99 8.63 -12.59
N ILE A 75 1.44 8.28 -13.75
CA ILE A 75 2.21 8.03 -14.98
C ILE A 75 3.09 9.23 -15.34
N VAL A 76 2.54 10.45 -15.27
CA VAL A 76 3.22 11.70 -15.63
C VAL A 76 4.41 12.04 -14.73
N ARG A 77 4.48 11.46 -13.52
CA ARG A 77 5.59 11.64 -12.58
C ARG A 77 6.57 10.47 -12.65
N LEU A 78 6.06 9.26 -12.85
CA LEU A 78 6.86 8.05 -12.81
C LEU A 78 7.64 7.80 -14.11
N PHE A 79 7.02 8.06 -15.26
CA PHE A 79 7.58 7.69 -16.56
C PHE A 79 7.88 8.92 -17.41
N ARG A 80 9.10 8.97 -17.96
CA ARG A 80 9.48 9.97 -18.97
C ARG A 80 8.86 9.67 -20.33
N GLU A 81 8.80 8.38 -20.68
CA GLU A 81 8.11 7.90 -21.87
C GLU A 81 7.10 6.85 -21.45
N TYR A 82 5.85 6.96 -21.91
CA TYR A 82 4.81 5.96 -21.66
C TYR A 82 3.96 5.76 -22.91
N ARG A 83 3.97 4.53 -23.45
CA ARG A 83 3.16 4.15 -24.60
C ARG A 83 2.42 2.84 -24.32
N ILE A 84 1.10 2.93 -24.32
CA ILE A 84 0.20 1.80 -24.17
C ILE A 84 -0.77 1.73 -25.35
N GLU A 85 -0.90 0.54 -25.92
CA GLU A 85 -1.81 0.23 -27.01
C GLU A 85 -2.40 -1.14 -26.73
N SER A 86 -3.72 -1.24 -26.65
CA SER A 86 -4.45 -2.49 -26.38
C SER A 86 -5.84 -2.43 -27.00
N LYS A 87 -6.32 -3.58 -27.48
CA LYS A 87 -7.69 -3.73 -28.00
C LYS A 87 -8.76 -3.51 -26.94
N ARG A 88 -8.39 -3.56 -25.65
CA ARG A 88 -9.27 -3.31 -24.50
C ARG A 88 -9.15 -1.87 -24.02
N GLY A 89 -9.45 -0.91 -24.90
CA GLY A 89 -9.41 0.53 -24.56
C GLY A 89 -8.09 0.98 -23.94
N ASN A 90 -6.96 0.50 -24.46
CA ASN A 90 -5.61 0.78 -23.92
C ASN A 90 -5.40 0.35 -22.46
N ARG A 91 -6.14 -0.65 -21.98
CA ARG A 91 -5.90 -1.31 -20.68
C ARG A 91 -5.20 -2.64 -20.87
N ILE A 92 -4.19 -2.89 -20.04
CA ILE A 92 -3.46 -4.15 -19.99
C ILE A 92 -3.32 -4.53 -18.52
N ASP A 93 -3.87 -5.69 -18.16
CA ASP A 93 -3.69 -6.28 -16.84
C ASP A 93 -2.78 -7.50 -16.97
N LEU A 94 -1.74 -7.56 -16.16
CA LEU A 94 -0.75 -8.62 -16.15
C LEU A 94 -0.71 -9.27 -14.77
N GLU A 95 -0.48 -10.58 -14.74
CA GLU A 95 -0.08 -11.28 -13.53
C GLU A 95 1.40 -11.60 -13.61
N ALA A 96 2.17 -11.23 -12.59
CA ALA A 96 3.62 -11.39 -12.57
C ALA A 96 4.08 -12.01 -11.24
N PRO A 97 5.11 -12.88 -11.22
CA PRO A 97 5.71 -13.36 -9.99
C PRO A 97 6.32 -12.19 -9.18
N LEU A 98 5.82 -11.98 -7.97
CA LEU A 98 6.23 -10.86 -7.12
C LEU A 98 7.73 -10.89 -6.80
N VAL A 99 8.29 -12.08 -6.58
CA VAL A 99 9.73 -12.25 -6.33
C VAL A 99 10.60 -11.81 -7.51
N ASN A 100 10.17 -12.09 -8.75
CA ASN A 100 10.91 -11.71 -9.94
C ASN A 100 10.87 -10.19 -10.13
N LEU A 101 9.72 -9.55 -9.86
CA LEU A 101 9.61 -8.10 -9.87
C LEU A 101 10.50 -7.45 -8.81
N VAL A 102 10.55 -7.98 -7.59
CA VAL A 102 11.47 -7.47 -6.55
C VAL A 102 12.93 -7.57 -7.01
N HIS A 103 13.33 -8.70 -7.62
CA HIS A 103 14.71 -8.90 -8.08
C HIS A 103 15.11 -7.96 -9.22
N VAL A 104 14.25 -7.75 -10.22
CA VAL A 104 14.57 -6.86 -11.34
C VAL A 104 14.64 -5.40 -10.89
N PHE A 105 13.70 -4.96 -10.05
CA PHE A 105 13.73 -3.60 -9.50
C PHE A 105 14.89 -3.37 -8.52
N HIS A 106 15.36 -4.42 -7.84
CA HIS A 106 16.60 -4.34 -7.06
C HIS A 106 17.82 -4.16 -7.98
N SER A 107 17.83 -4.83 -9.13
CA SER A 107 18.95 -4.76 -10.09
C SER A 107 19.01 -3.41 -10.79
N CYS A 108 17.87 -2.79 -11.11
CA CYS A 108 17.80 -1.49 -11.77
C CYS A 108 17.65 -0.30 -10.80
N ALA A 109 17.68 -0.53 -9.48
CA ALA A 109 17.46 0.50 -8.46
C ALA A 109 18.42 1.69 -8.57
N SER A 110 19.69 1.42 -8.89
CA SER A 110 20.74 2.43 -9.04
C SER A 110 20.98 2.85 -10.49
N SER A 111 20.13 2.43 -11.42
CA SER A 111 20.27 2.81 -12.83
C SER A 111 19.63 4.17 -13.09
N ASP A 112 20.27 4.98 -13.92
CA ASP A 112 19.75 6.30 -14.29
C ASP A 112 18.52 6.18 -15.20
N ARG A 113 18.45 5.13 -16.02
CA ARG A 113 17.37 4.89 -16.99
C ARG A 113 17.01 3.42 -17.07
N THR A 114 15.73 3.11 -16.97
CA THR A 114 15.19 1.76 -17.11
C THR A 114 14.02 1.74 -18.07
N THR A 115 14.12 0.95 -19.14
CA THR A 115 13.04 0.72 -20.10
C THR A 115 12.29 -0.54 -19.77
N LEU A 116 10.96 -0.47 -19.71
CA LEU A 116 10.05 -1.59 -19.52
C LEU A 116 9.29 -1.85 -20.82
N ARG A 117 9.17 -3.11 -21.25
CA ARG A 117 8.45 -3.47 -22.47
C ARG A 117 7.70 -4.79 -22.30
N LEU A 118 6.42 -4.80 -22.65
CA LEU A 118 5.67 -6.05 -22.84
C LEU A 118 6.01 -6.62 -24.22
N ALA A 119 6.53 -7.84 -24.25
CA ALA A 119 6.95 -8.53 -25.47
C ALA A 119 6.61 -10.02 -25.43
N ASN A 120 6.78 -10.70 -26.55
CA ASN A 120 6.77 -12.16 -26.58
C ASN A 120 8.19 -12.65 -26.33
N GLY A 121 8.36 -13.54 -25.36
CA GLY A 121 9.61 -14.22 -25.08
C GLY A 121 9.98 -15.19 -26.21
N GLN A 122 11.19 -15.75 -26.13
CA GLN A 122 11.70 -16.68 -27.14
C GLN A 122 10.85 -17.95 -27.27
N ASP A 123 10.18 -18.35 -26.20
CA ASP A 123 9.25 -19.49 -26.13
C ASP A 123 7.81 -19.14 -26.53
N GLY A 124 7.57 -17.90 -26.99
CA GLY A 124 6.26 -17.39 -27.37
C GLY A 124 5.37 -16.96 -26.20
N ARG A 125 5.85 -17.04 -24.95
CA ARG A 125 5.08 -16.61 -23.78
C ARG A 125 5.23 -15.10 -23.54
N PRO A 126 4.21 -14.42 -23.00
CA PRO A 126 4.33 -12.99 -22.73
C PRO A 126 5.33 -12.73 -21.57
N ILE A 127 6.19 -11.74 -21.78
CA ILE A 127 7.20 -11.30 -20.81
C ILE A 127 7.13 -9.78 -20.61
N LEU A 128 7.50 -9.33 -19.41
CA LEU A 128 7.86 -7.95 -19.17
C LEU A 128 9.39 -7.85 -19.16
N GLY A 129 9.94 -7.30 -20.25
CA GLY A 129 11.37 -7.07 -20.41
C GLY A 129 11.80 -5.75 -19.78
N PHE A 130 12.97 -5.76 -19.15
CA PHE A 130 13.63 -4.64 -18.48
C PHE A 130 15.00 -4.44 -19.10
N GLU A 131 15.30 -3.22 -19.51
CA GLU A 131 16.59 -2.84 -20.11
C GLU A 131 17.14 -1.62 -19.36
N PHE A 132 18.34 -1.73 -18.80
CA PHE A 132 18.97 -0.67 -18.02
C PHE A 132 20.50 -0.81 -18.02
N SER A 133 21.20 0.27 -17.68
CA SER A 133 22.67 0.27 -17.55
C SER A 133 23.09 0.35 -16.09
N LEU A 134 24.10 -0.43 -15.69
CA LEU A 134 24.69 -0.37 -14.35
C LEU A 134 25.86 0.62 -14.32
N THR A 135 25.93 1.43 -13.27
CA THR A 135 27.01 2.39 -13.04
C THR A 135 28.16 1.74 -12.26
N GLY A 136 29.32 1.57 -12.89
CA GLY A 136 30.51 1.02 -12.24
C GLY A 136 31.53 0.41 -13.21
N ASN A 137 32.69 1.06 -13.33
CA ASN A 137 33.94 0.70 -14.02
C ASN A 137 33.89 -0.39 -15.13
N VAL A 138 34.23 0.08 -16.34
CA VAL A 138 34.48 -0.64 -17.60
C VAL A 138 33.21 -0.87 -18.43
N ALA A 139 33.03 -0.05 -19.48
CA ALA A 139 31.97 -0.11 -20.49
C ALA A 139 30.52 -0.07 -19.95
N ASP A 140 29.65 0.61 -20.70
CA ASP A 140 28.21 0.71 -20.47
C ASP A 140 27.57 -0.70 -20.50
N HIS A 141 27.58 -1.38 -19.35
CA HIS A 141 27.04 -2.74 -19.19
C HIS A 141 25.52 -2.66 -19.22
N ARG A 142 24.97 -2.83 -20.42
CA ARG A 142 23.54 -2.97 -20.65
C ARG A 142 23.08 -4.32 -20.15
N VAL A 143 22.11 -4.29 -19.24
CA VAL A 143 21.48 -5.46 -18.64
C VAL A 143 20.08 -5.60 -19.21
N GLU A 144 19.77 -6.78 -19.72
CA GLU A 144 18.43 -7.18 -20.13
C GLU A 144 17.94 -8.27 -19.17
N GLN A 145 16.79 -8.04 -18.54
CA GLN A 145 16.12 -9.02 -17.69
C GLN A 145 14.68 -9.20 -18.13
N GLU A 146 14.19 -10.44 -18.08
CA GLU A 146 12.83 -10.77 -18.49
C GLU A 146 12.06 -11.35 -17.31
N VAL A 147 10.89 -10.80 -17.03
CA VAL A 147 9.97 -11.35 -16.05
C VAL A 147 8.83 -12.03 -16.81
N PRO A 148 8.62 -13.36 -16.66
CA PRO A 148 7.47 -14.01 -17.27
C PRO A 148 6.19 -13.45 -16.66
N VAL A 149 5.21 -13.15 -17.52
CA VAL A 149 3.91 -12.63 -17.10
C VAL A 149 2.79 -13.43 -17.75
N ARG A 150 1.59 -13.35 -17.19
CA ARG A 150 0.36 -13.80 -17.84
C ARG A 150 -0.49 -12.58 -18.15
N VAL A 151 -0.95 -12.44 -19.39
CA VAL A 151 -1.93 -11.41 -19.73
C VAL A 151 -3.29 -11.85 -19.18
N ILE A 152 -3.90 -11.02 -18.34
CA ILE A 152 -5.19 -11.31 -17.70
C ILE A 152 -6.30 -10.96 -18.70
N PRO A 153 -7.21 -11.90 -19.02
CA PRO A 153 -8.36 -11.63 -19.87
C PRO A 153 -9.33 -10.63 -19.25
N GLU A 154 -10.09 -9.89 -20.07
CA GLU A 154 -11.03 -8.85 -19.64
C GLU A 154 -11.98 -9.30 -18.54
N GLN A 155 -12.64 -10.44 -18.72
CA GLN A 155 -13.62 -10.97 -17.77
C GLN A 155 -13.01 -11.22 -16.39
N GLU A 156 -11.77 -11.71 -16.33
CA GLU A 156 -11.06 -11.92 -15.07
C GLU A 156 -10.59 -10.59 -14.49
N ALA A 157 -10.08 -9.71 -15.34
CA ALA A 157 -9.56 -8.40 -14.96
C ALA A 157 -10.63 -7.48 -14.35
N ASP A 158 -11.88 -7.58 -14.81
CA ASP A 158 -13.03 -6.80 -14.29
C ASP A 158 -13.43 -7.23 -12.88
N LEU A 159 -13.11 -8.48 -12.48
CA LEU A 159 -13.24 -8.95 -11.11
C LEU A 159 -12.09 -8.46 -10.21
N ILE A 160 -11.11 -7.76 -10.77
CA ILE A 160 -9.97 -7.17 -10.07
C ILE A 160 -10.18 -5.68 -9.94
N CYS A 161 -11.01 -5.32 -8.96
CA CYS A 161 -11.29 -3.94 -8.57
C CYS A 161 -11.00 -3.73 -7.10
N GLU A 162 -10.70 -2.47 -6.76
CA GLU A 162 -10.64 -2.04 -5.38
C GLU A 162 -12.00 -2.17 -4.69
N PRO A 163 -12.04 -2.36 -3.36
CA PRO A 163 -13.29 -2.34 -2.62
C PRO A 163 -14.00 -0.99 -2.76
N ALA A 164 -15.27 -1.02 -3.18
CA ALA A 164 -16.12 0.16 -3.14
C ALA A 164 -16.56 0.42 -1.70
N LEU A 165 -15.99 1.46 -1.08
CA LEU A 165 -16.30 1.86 0.29
C LEU A 165 -17.04 3.21 0.29
N PRO A 166 -17.96 3.43 1.25
CA PRO A 166 -18.55 4.74 1.46
C PRO A 166 -17.52 5.74 1.99
N GLU A 167 -17.91 7.01 2.07
CA GLU A 167 -17.06 8.03 2.70
C GLU A 167 -16.79 7.67 4.18
N PRO A 168 -15.54 7.75 4.64
CA PRO A 168 -15.19 7.38 6.01
C PRO A 168 -15.66 8.40 7.04
N GLU A 169 -16.11 7.94 8.20
CA GLU A 169 -16.52 8.81 9.30
C GLU A 169 -15.34 9.65 9.81
N TYR A 170 -14.11 9.09 9.85
CA TYR A 170 -12.90 9.83 10.16
C TYR A 170 -11.77 9.56 9.17
N GLN A 171 -11.04 10.61 8.78
CA GLN A 171 -9.76 10.52 8.09
C GLN A 171 -8.71 11.21 8.98
N ILE A 172 -7.72 10.45 9.44
CA ILE A 172 -6.79 10.91 10.46
C ILE A 172 -5.37 10.71 9.96
N GLU A 173 -4.58 11.79 9.96
CA GLU A 173 -3.16 11.68 9.69
C GLU A 173 -2.46 11.01 10.87
N LEU A 174 -1.85 9.86 10.61
CA LEU A 174 -1.09 9.10 11.60
C LEU A 174 0.30 9.73 11.80
N PRO A 175 0.96 9.47 12.94
CA PRO A 175 2.34 9.92 13.14
C PRO A 175 3.27 9.40 12.03
N PRO A 176 4.28 10.19 11.59
CA PRO A 176 5.18 9.80 10.50
C PRO A 176 5.84 8.43 10.72
N SER A 177 6.15 8.10 11.97
CA SER A 177 6.63 6.79 12.37
C SER A 177 5.50 5.93 12.94
N LEU A 178 5.14 4.87 12.22
CA LEU A 178 4.15 3.87 12.66
C LEU A 178 4.68 2.95 13.77
N GLN A 179 5.95 3.10 14.20
CA GLN A 179 6.59 2.25 15.21
C GLN A 179 5.83 2.23 16.54
N ARG A 180 5.28 3.37 16.98
CA ARG A 180 4.52 3.42 18.24
C ARG A 180 3.25 2.58 18.18
N LEU A 181 2.49 2.70 17.08
CA LEU A 181 1.28 1.91 16.87
C LEU A 181 1.63 0.42 16.81
N LYS A 182 2.66 0.06 16.04
CA LYS A 182 3.15 -1.30 15.93
C LYS A 182 3.53 -1.90 17.30
N ASN A 183 4.32 -1.18 18.10
CA ASN A 183 4.72 -1.63 19.44
C ASN A 183 3.53 -1.88 20.37
N VAL A 184 2.46 -1.08 20.25
CA VAL A 184 1.22 -1.31 21.00
C VAL A 184 0.55 -2.61 20.56
N LEU A 185 0.42 -2.85 19.24
CA LEU A 185 -0.16 -4.10 18.73
C LEU A 185 0.66 -5.34 19.13
N GLU A 186 1.99 -5.22 19.19
CA GLU A 186 2.86 -6.30 19.65
C GLU A 186 2.64 -6.65 21.12
N LYS A 187 2.44 -5.64 21.98
CA LYS A 187 2.09 -5.84 23.40
C LYS A 187 0.71 -6.48 23.56
N MET A 188 -0.27 -6.05 22.78
CA MET A 188 -1.61 -6.67 22.74
C MET A 188 -1.52 -8.14 22.32
N ARG A 189 -0.68 -8.45 21.34
CA ARG A 189 -0.46 -9.83 20.89
C ARG A 189 0.22 -10.67 21.96
N ALA A 190 1.19 -10.09 22.68
CA ALA A 190 1.92 -10.78 23.73
C ALA A 190 1.04 -11.24 24.91
N VAL A 191 -0.07 -10.54 25.18
CA VAL A 191 -1.05 -10.95 26.19
C VAL A 191 -2.13 -11.89 25.65
N GLY A 192 -2.01 -12.35 24.40
CA GLY A 192 -2.91 -13.34 23.79
C GLY A 192 -4.14 -12.77 23.10
N ALA A 193 -4.25 -11.44 22.95
CA ALA A 193 -5.36 -10.85 22.20
C ALA A 193 -5.26 -11.22 20.70
N GLN A 194 -6.40 -11.58 20.11
CA GLN A 194 -6.50 -11.87 18.67
C GLN A 194 -7.11 -10.72 17.88
N HIS A 195 -7.87 -9.87 18.56
CA HIS A 195 -8.61 -8.77 17.96
C HIS A 195 -8.24 -7.45 18.64
N VAL A 196 -8.36 -6.37 17.89
CA VAL A 196 -8.18 -5.00 18.39
C VAL A 196 -9.36 -4.16 17.95
N ALA A 197 -10.00 -3.50 18.91
CA ALA A 197 -10.93 -2.43 18.66
C ALA A 197 -10.14 -1.16 18.33
N VAL A 198 -10.46 -0.56 17.19
CA VAL A 198 -9.98 0.75 16.75
C VAL A 198 -11.14 1.72 16.92
N GLU A 199 -10.94 2.72 17.76
CA GLU A 199 -11.91 3.79 18.01
C GLU A 199 -11.32 5.12 17.58
N ALA A 200 -12.15 6.00 17.03
CA ALA A 200 -11.73 7.34 16.64
C ALA A 200 -12.79 8.37 16.96
N ALA A 201 -12.39 9.51 17.50
CA ALA A 201 -13.28 10.65 17.67
C ALA A 201 -12.56 12.00 17.53
N GLN A 202 -13.33 13.05 17.27
CA GLN A 202 -12.82 14.42 17.34
C GLN A 202 -12.44 14.79 18.78
N GLU A 203 -11.37 15.55 18.95
CA GLU A 203 -11.00 16.14 20.23
C GLU A 203 -11.87 17.38 20.50
N THR A 204 -12.64 17.33 21.58
CA THR A 204 -13.28 18.53 22.14
C THR A 204 -12.23 19.40 22.81
N SER A 205 -12.32 20.73 22.66
CA SER A 205 -11.31 21.70 23.12
C SER A 205 -10.99 21.66 24.63
N ALA A 206 -11.76 20.94 25.44
CA ALA A 206 -11.51 20.73 26.86
C ALA A 206 -10.30 19.83 27.18
N ASN A 207 -9.86 18.99 26.23
CA ASN A 207 -8.69 18.10 26.40
C ASN A 207 -7.41 18.61 25.73
N ALA A 208 -7.47 19.76 25.04
CA ALA A 208 -6.30 20.38 24.44
C ALA A 208 -5.50 21.09 25.55
N GLY A 209 -4.36 20.51 25.95
CA GLY A 209 -3.42 21.13 26.89
C GLY A 209 -3.12 22.59 26.49
N ALA A 210 -3.09 23.46 27.49
CA ALA A 210 -3.12 24.92 27.40
C ALA A 210 -1.89 25.57 26.71
N ASN A 211 -1.71 25.35 25.41
CA ASN A 211 -0.79 26.11 24.56
C ASN A 211 -1.43 26.33 23.18
N ALA A 212 -2.49 27.13 23.12
CA ALA A 212 -3.11 27.58 21.88
C ALA A 212 -2.75 29.06 21.64
N GLY A 213 -1.52 29.29 21.16
CA GLY A 213 -1.10 30.56 20.58
C GLY A 213 -1.14 30.47 19.05
N SER A 214 -2.15 31.12 18.46
CA SER A 214 -2.18 31.66 17.07
C SER A 214 -2.27 30.70 15.86
N LEU A 215 -3.29 31.00 15.05
CA LEU A 215 -3.50 30.78 13.60
C LEU A 215 -3.79 29.34 13.08
N THR A 216 -5.05 29.17 12.66
CA THR A 216 -5.71 27.97 12.08
C THR A 216 -5.86 26.81 13.07
N SER A 217 -7.01 26.71 13.75
CA SER A 217 -7.32 25.52 14.55
C SER A 217 -7.58 24.34 13.61
N ILE A 218 -6.53 23.61 13.24
CA ILE A 218 -6.68 22.32 12.58
C ILE A 218 -7.47 21.44 13.55
N ALA A 219 -8.63 20.96 13.12
CA ALA A 219 -9.43 20.02 13.90
C ALA A 219 -8.56 18.82 14.27
N ARG A 220 -8.57 18.45 15.56
CA ARG A 220 -7.80 17.32 16.07
C ARG A 220 -8.71 16.14 16.35
N ALA A 221 -8.16 14.95 16.25
CA ALA A 221 -8.79 13.71 16.60
C ALA A 221 -7.86 12.87 17.47
N TRP A 222 -8.45 11.89 18.14
CA TRP A 222 -7.70 10.83 18.80
C TRP A 222 -8.02 9.50 18.14
N LEU A 223 -7.04 8.60 18.15
CA LEU A 223 -7.21 7.19 17.79
C LEU A 223 -6.95 6.34 19.03
N ARG A 224 -7.84 5.42 19.38
CA ARG A 224 -7.67 4.52 20.52
C ARG A 224 -7.67 3.09 20.05
N LEU A 225 -6.66 2.34 20.50
CA LEU A 225 -6.55 0.91 20.29
C LEU A 225 -6.85 0.21 21.61
N THR A 226 -7.81 -0.70 21.59
CA THR A 226 -8.21 -1.49 22.76
C THR A 226 -8.23 -2.96 22.40
N ALA A 227 -7.56 -3.79 23.19
CA ALA A 227 -7.58 -5.23 23.02
C ALA A 227 -7.84 -5.91 24.37
N GLU A 228 -8.70 -6.92 24.34
CA GLU A 228 -9.08 -7.70 25.51
C GLU A 228 -8.54 -9.13 25.37
N ALA A 229 -7.96 -9.62 26.45
CA ALA A 229 -7.58 -11.01 26.67
C ALA A 229 -8.21 -11.49 27.99
N GLU A 230 -8.17 -12.79 28.26
CA GLU A 230 -8.93 -13.45 29.34
C GLU A 230 -8.83 -12.76 30.72
N LEU A 231 -7.67 -12.18 31.07
CA LEU A 231 -7.44 -11.51 32.35
C LEU A 231 -6.85 -10.09 32.22
N VAL A 232 -6.66 -9.58 31.00
CA VAL A 232 -5.95 -8.33 30.75
C VAL A 232 -6.64 -7.53 29.65
N SER A 233 -6.89 -6.25 29.91
CA SER A 233 -7.28 -5.28 28.89
C SER A 233 -6.13 -4.30 28.69
N ILE A 234 -5.71 -4.12 27.43
CA ILE A 234 -4.72 -3.11 27.04
C ILE A 234 -5.45 -2.05 26.22
N ALA A 235 -5.35 -0.81 26.65
CA ALA A 235 -5.83 0.34 25.90
C ALA A 235 -4.68 1.34 25.68
N SER A 236 -4.64 1.96 24.50
CA SER A 236 -3.67 3.01 24.17
C SER A 236 -4.33 4.05 23.30
N THR A 237 -4.28 5.31 23.74
CA THR A 237 -4.83 6.46 23.02
C THR A 237 -3.70 7.28 22.40
N PHE A 238 -3.86 7.63 21.13
CA PHE A 238 -3.01 8.51 20.36
C PHE A 238 -3.76 9.83 20.15
N PRO A 239 -3.56 10.83 21.04
CA PRO A 239 -4.24 12.11 20.95
C PRO A 239 -3.59 13.04 19.93
N SER A 240 -4.26 14.16 19.66
CA SER A 240 -3.76 15.32 18.92
C SER A 240 -3.33 14.99 17.49
N LEU A 241 -3.97 14.02 16.86
CA LEU A 241 -3.78 13.67 15.46
C LEU A 241 -4.53 14.66 14.58
N ALA A 242 -3.99 14.97 13.40
CA ALA A 242 -4.64 15.90 12.48
C ALA A 242 -5.82 15.22 11.78
N LEU A 243 -6.96 15.90 11.76
CA LEU A 243 -8.14 15.45 11.04
C LEU A 243 -8.07 15.96 9.61
N VAL A 244 -8.08 15.05 8.65
CA VAL A 244 -8.04 15.35 7.22
C VAL A 244 -9.46 15.51 6.71
N MET A 245 -9.76 16.65 6.08
CA MET A 245 -11.07 16.93 5.48
C MET A 245 -11.03 16.94 3.94
N GLU A 246 -9.84 16.77 3.36
CA GLU A 246 -9.68 16.77 1.91
C GLU A 246 -10.49 15.63 1.27
N GLY A 247 -11.33 15.99 0.30
CA GLY A 247 -12.20 15.04 -0.40
C GLY A 247 -13.43 14.57 0.38
N LYS A 248 -13.62 14.95 1.65
CA LYS A 248 -14.85 14.67 2.39
C LYS A 248 -15.99 15.60 1.96
N LYS A 249 -17.18 15.03 1.74
CA LYS A 249 -18.42 15.76 1.47
C LYS A 249 -19.20 16.02 2.75
N THR A 250 -19.06 15.15 3.75
CA THR A 250 -19.75 15.22 5.02
C THR A 250 -18.78 15.52 6.17
N PRO A 251 -19.20 16.30 7.19
CA PRO A 251 -18.38 16.48 8.38
C PRO A 251 -18.24 15.15 9.14
N SER A 252 -17.14 14.99 9.88
CA SER A 252 -16.99 13.88 10.82
C SER A 252 -18.05 13.96 11.93
N PRO A 253 -18.54 12.82 12.46
CA PRO A 253 -19.56 12.82 13.50
C PRO A 253 -19.02 13.39 14.83
N GLU A 254 -19.91 13.79 15.75
CA GLU A 254 -19.50 14.31 17.06
C GLU A 254 -18.99 13.20 18.00
N GLY A 255 -19.49 11.98 17.84
CA GLY A 255 -19.21 10.84 18.70
C GLY A 255 -18.05 9.97 18.23
N PRO A 256 -17.54 9.09 19.11
CA PRO A 256 -16.59 8.07 18.71
C PRO A 256 -17.26 7.06 17.77
N VAL A 257 -16.52 6.66 16.73
CA VAL A 257 -16.85 5.47 15.94
C VAL A 257 -15.89 4.34 16.31
N ARG A 258 -16.33 3.11 16.08
CA ARG A 258 -15.57 1.91 16.43
C ARG A 258 -15.60 0.89 15.30
N LEU A 259 -14.52 0.14 15.17
CA LEU A 259 -14.50 -1.13 14.43
C LEU A 259 -13.55 -2.11 15.10
N ILE A 260 -13.73 -3.40 14.82
CA ILE A 260 -12.87 -4.46 15.34
C ILE A 260 -12.08 -5.06 14.18
N LEU A 261 -10.77 -5.25 14.36
CA LEU A 261 -9.88 -5.81 13.35
C LEU A 261 -9.14 -7.04 13.89
N SER A 262 -8.72 -7.92 12.99
CA SER A 262 -7.68 -8.92 13.27
C SER A 262 -6.40 -8.21 13.70
N LEU A 263 -5.94 -8.46 14.92
CA LEU A 263 -4.72 -7.88 15.48
C LEU A 263 -3.50 -8.28 14.63
N ARG A 264 -3.47 -9.55 14.20
CA ARG A 264 -2.43 -10.07 13.32
C ARG A 264 -2.37 -9.26 12.04
N ARG A 265 -3.50 -9.13 11.34
CA ARG A 265 -3.54 -8.48 10.03
C ARG A 265 -3.14 -7.02 10.11
N LEU A 266 -3.67 -6.28 11.09
CA LEU A 266 -3.30 -4.89 11.28
C LEU A 266 -1.80 -4.74 11.55
N GLY A 267 -1.22 -5.62 12.37
CA GLY A 267 0.22 -5.65 12.63
C GLY A 267 1.07 -5.90 11.37
N GLU A 268 0.63 -6.79 10.49
CA GLU A 268 1.30 -7.08 9.21
C GLU A 268 1.26 -5.88 8.27
N VAL A 269 0.10 -5.21 8.16
CA VAL A 269 -0.09 -4.00 7.36
C VAL A 269 0.82 -2.87 7.85
N LEU A 270 0.79 -2.56 9.15
CA LEU A 270 1.65 -1.50 9.70
C LEU A 270 3.14 -1.82 9.49
N ALA A 271 3.54 -3.08 9.65
CA ALA A 271 4.94 -3.48 9.45
C ALA A 271 5.39 -3.37 7.97
N ALA A 272 4.49 -3.62 7.01
CA ALA A 272 4.77 -3.44 5.59
C ALA A 272 4.82 -1.96 5.21
N PHE A 273 3.85 -1.16 5.67
CA PHE A 273 3.76 0.27 5.35
C PHE A 273 4.92 1.06 5.92
N GLN A 274 5.39 0.70 7.11
CA GLN A 274 6.55 1.35 7.73
C GLN A 274 7.87 1.18 6.94
N GLN A 275 7.97 0.18 6.05
CA GLN A 275 9.13 0.00 5.18
C GLN A 275 9.09 0.92 3.96
N VAL A 276 7.90 1.42 3.61
CA VAL A 276 7.73 2.39 2.54
C VAL A 276 8.10 3.75 3.12
N CYS A 277 9.08 4.43 2.51
CA CYS A 277 9.45 5.81 2.87
C CYS A 277 8.35 6.79 2.45
N ALA A 278 7.16 6.69 3.06
CA ALA A 278 6.02 7.55 2.79
C ALA A 278 6.20 8.92 3.46
N GLU A 279 5.68 9.96 2.81
CA GLU A 279 5.66 11.32 3.36
C GLU A 279 4.62 11.45 4.48
N ALA A 280 3.48 10.78 4.33
CA ALA A 280 2.40 10.79 5.29
C ALA A 280 1.62 9.48 5.27
N HIS A 281 0.96 9.18 6.40
CA HIS A 281 0.06 8.05 6.53
C HIS A 281 -1.33 8.56 6.94
N ILE A 282 -2.38 8.11 6.28
CA ILE A 282 -3.76 8.51 6.59
C ILE A 282 -4.56 7.26 6.93
N ALA A 283 -5.18 7.23 8.10
CA ALA A 283 -6.14 6.22 8.51
C ALA A 283 -7.56 6.71 8.26
N CYS A 284 -8.27 6.05 7.36
CA CYS A 284 -9.69 6.22 7.14
C CYS A 284 -10.44 5.15 7.94
N VAL A 285 -11.19 5.59 8.94
CA VAL A 285 -11.92 4.74 9.88
C VAL A 285 -13.37 4.69 9.42
N LEU A 286 -13.83 3.49 9.04
CA LEU A 286 -15.22 3.23 8.66
C LEU A 286 -15.89 2.38 9.74
N GLU A 287 -16.90 2.93 10.43
CA GLU A 287 -17.60 2.26 11.53
C GLU A 287 -18.10 0.87 11.12
N ASP A 288 -17.73 -0.15 11.90
CA ASP A 288 -18.05 -1.57 11.72
C ASP A 288 -17.80 -2.15 10.31
N ARG A 289 -17.00 -1.46 9.47
CA ARG A 289 -16.82 -1.81 8.05
C ARG A 289 -15.37 -2.11 7.70
N ALA A 290 -14.49 -1.13 7.82
CA ALA A 290 -13.10 -1.29 7.42
C ALA A 290 -12.21 -0.18 7.98
N LEU A 291 -10.93 -0.51 8.14
CA LEU A 291 -9.86 0.48 8.26
C LEU A 291 -9.10 0.53 6.94
N VAL A 292 -9.04 1.71 6.32
CA VAL A 292 -8.20 1.95 5.15
C VAL A 292 -6.99 2.76 5.57
N ILE A 293 -5.79 2.26 5.27
CA ILE A 293 -4.54 2.98 5.54
C ILE A 293 -3.92 3.38 4.21
N TYR A 294 -3.71 4.68 4.03
CA TYR A 294 -2.93 5.26 2.94
C TYR A 294 -1.51 5.51 3.42
N ALA A 295 -0.52 5.20 2.60
CA ALA A 295 0.85 5.68 2.67
C ALA A 295 1.10 6.50 1.40
N LEU A 296 1.22 7.82 1.55
CA LEU A 296 1.44 8.74 0.45
C LEU A 296 2.92 8.68 0.05
N LEU A 297 3.18 8.31 -1.20
CA LEU A 297 4.55 8.19 -1.71
C LEU A 297 5.13 9.59 -1.95
N PRO A 298 6.46 9.75 -1.80
CA PRO A 298 7.10 11.05 -1.94
C PRO A 298 6.84 11.75 -3.27
N GLN A 299 6.91 13.08 -3.26
CA GLN A 299 6.81 13.91 -4.47
C GLN A 299 5.49 13.74 -5.24
N SER A 300 4.44 13.33 -4.53
CA SER A 300 3.14 12.97 -5.12
C SER A 300 3.25 11.85 -6.18
N LEU A 301 4.26 10.98 -6.08
CA LEU A 301 4.47 9.87 -7.01
C LEU A 301 3.26 8.92 -7.03
N GLY A 302 2.53 8.83 -5.91
CA GLY A 302 1.35 8.01 -5.79
C GLY A 302 1.04 7.62 -4.34
N SER A 303 0.45 6.45 -4.15
CA SER A 303 0.04 5.96 -2.83
C SER A 303 0.05 4.44 -2.75
N LEU A 304 0.37 3.89 -1.57
CA LEU A 304 0.07 2.52 -1.18
C LEU A 304 -1.15 2.53 -0.24
N ILE A 305 -2.13 1.66 -0.49
CA ILE A 305 -3.44 1.66 0.16
C ILE A 305 -3.73 0.24 0.64
N SER A 306 -4.04 0.08 1.92
CA SER A 306 -4.46 -1.20 2.49
C SER A 306 -5.91 -1.09 2.94
N TYR A 307 -6.74 -2.02 2.47
CA TYR A 307 -8.11 -2.21 2.88
C TYR A 307 -8.17 -3.38 3.86
N THR A 308 -8.47 -3.09 5.12
CA THR A 308 -8.58 -4.10 6.18
C THR A 308 -10.01 -4.14 6.68
N PRO A 309 -10.81 -5.17 6.34
CA PRO A 309 -12.20 -5.24 6.75
C PRO A 309 -12.33 -5.46 8.26
N ALA A 310 -13.45 -4.98 8.82
CA ALA A 310 -13.84 -5.28 10.18
C ALA A 310 -14.18 -6.77 10.33
N VAL A 311 -13.86 -7.34 11.48
CA VAL A 311 -14.29 -8.68 11.87
C VAL A 311 -15.55 -8.57 12.71
N THR A 312 -16.51 -9.46 12.45
CA THR A 312 -17.67 -9.65 13.31
C THR A 312 -17.30 -10.68 14.38
N LEU A 313 -17.41 -10.31 15.66
CA LEU A 313 -17.19 -11.21 16.79
C LEU A 313 -18.49 -11.90 17.24
#